data_AF-A0A822CKT9-F1
#
_entry.id   AF-A0A822CKT9-F1
#
_cell.length_a   1.000
_cell.length_b   1.000
_cell.length_c   1.000
_cell.angle_alpha   90.00
_cell.angle_beta   90.00
_cell.angle_gamma   90.00
#
_symmetry.space_group_name_H-M   'P 1'
#
loop_
_entity.id
_entity.type
_entity.pdbx_description
1 polymer ?
#
loop_
_entity_poly.entity_id
_entity_poly.type
_entity_poly.pdbx_seq_one_letter_code
_entity_poly.pdbx_strand_id
1 'polypeptide(L)'
;PPSYYASTDPNLAPDSIAIPSISTTQSCLAGMMKSDTGLHPCSLCPRGWRSSIGSINCTACNASAFCPPGAVAEVSQTELQTILQAYPYYKNPDTTLFDDVLLKNVFH
;
A
#
# COMPACT_ATOMS: atom_id res chain seq x y z
N PRO A 1 3.54 -19.98 -4.71
CA PRO A 1 2.16 -20.26 -4.22
C PRO A 1 1.26 -19.05 -4.55
N PRO A 2 -0.07 -19.21 -4.68
CA PRO A 2 -0.95 -18.04 -4.74
C PRO A 2 -0.75 -17.23 -3.46
N SER A 3 -0.86 -15.90 -3.54
CA SER A 3 -0.44 -14.89 -2.55
C SER A 3 1.05 -14.56 -2.43
N TYR A 4 1.91 -15.08 -3.32
CA TYR A 4 3.34 -14.76 -3.34
C TYR A 4 3.79 -14.16 -4.68
N TYR A 5 4.76 -13.24 -4.64
CA TYR A 5 5.40 -12.64 -5.81
C TYR A 5 6.93 -12.66 -5.67
N ALA A 6 7.64 -12.54 -6.79
CA ALA A 6 9.10 -12.43 -6.79
C ALA A 6 9.48 -10.96 -6.53
N SER A 7 10.20 -10.70 -5.44
CA SER A 7 10.70 -9.38 -5.10
C SER A 7 12.16 -9.26 -5.55
N THR A 8 12.52 -8.11 -6.11
CA THR A 8 13.90 -7.79 -6.51
C THR A 8 14.55 -6.81 -5.54
N ASP A 9 14.03 -6.68 -4.30
CA ASP A 9 14.53 -5.72 -3.32
C ASP A 9 16.02 -5.99 -3.00
N PRO A 10 16.94 -5.08 -3.37
CA PRO A 10 18.36 -5.26 -3.14
C PRO A 10 18.76 -5.13 -1.65
N ASN A 11 17.89 -4.60 -0.79
CA ASN A 11 18.17 -4.45 0.65
C ASN A 11 17.96 -5.75 1.46
N LEU A 12 17.41 -6.78 0.84
CA LEU A 12 17.27 -8.13 1.40
C LEU A 12 18.27 -9.13 0.78
N ALA A 13 19.12 -8.67 -0.14
CA ALA A 13 20.13 -9.51 -0.76
C ALA A 13 21.35 -9.66 0.17
N PRO A 14 21.79 -10.89 0.50
CA PRO A 14 23.14 -11.05 1.04
C PRO A 14 24.14 -10.58 -0.03
N ASP A 15 25.04 -9.70 0.38
CA ASP A 15 26.16 -9.13 -0.36
C ASP A 15 26.95 -10.20 -1.14
N SER A 16 26.60 -10.49 -2.40
CA SER A 16 27.49 -11.05 -3.42
C SER A 16 26.81 -11.31 -4.77
N ILE A 17 27.15 -10.45 -5.74
CA ILE A 17 27.28 -10.66 -7.19
C ILE A 17 26.75 -12.01 -7.74
N ALA A 18 25.50 -11.98 -8.20
CA ALA A 18 24.99 -12.72 -9.36
C ALA A 18 23.60 -12.12 -9.66
N ILE A 19 23.17 -12.15 -10.93
CA ILE A 19 21.81 -11.84 -11.41
C ILE A 19 20.80 -12.17 -10.30
N PRO A 20 19.86 -11.29 -9.87
CA PRO A 20 19.02 -11.57 -8.70
C PRO A 20 18.02 -12.68 -9.04
N SER A 21 18.51 -13.92 -9.04
CA SER A 21 17.75 -15.15 -9.10
C SER A 21 17.46 -15.66 -7.69
N ILE A 22 17.63 -14.80 -6.68
CA ILE A 22 16.98 -15.03 -5.38
C ILE A 22 15.52 -14.60 -5.55
N SER A 23 14.74 -15.48 -6.17
CA SER A 23 13.29 -15.43 -6.15
C SER A 23 12.83 -15.80 -4.73
N THR A 24 13.09 -14.92 -3.75
CA THR A 24 12.43 -15.06 -2.45
C THR A 24 10.94 -14.89 -2.69
N THR A 25 10.18 -15.93 -2.35
CA THR A 25 8.73 -15.86 -2.42
C THR A 25 8.27 -14.93 -1.30
N GLN A 26 8.02 -13.67 -1.63
CA GLN A 26 7.49 -12.71 -0.69
C GLN A 26 5.97 -12.81 -0.72
N SER A 27 5.35 -12.95 0.45
CA SER A 27 3.89 -12.90 0.56
C SER A 27 3.39 -11.49 0.24
N CYS A 28 2.19 -11.40 -0.32
CA CYS A 28 1.53 -10.11 -0.52
C CYS A 28 1.38 -9.41 0.83
N LEU A 29 1.71 -8.11 0.83
CA LEU A 29 1.46 -7.26 1.98
C LEU A 29 -0.05 -7.20 2.25
N ALA A 30 -0.42 -6.88 3.49
CA ALA A 30 -1.82 -6.61 3.81
C ALA A 30 -2.36 -5.49 2.90
N GLY A 31 -3.65 -5.57 2.56
CA GLY A 31 -4.28 -4.68 1.58
C GLY A 31 -4.03 -5.07 0.12
N MET A 32 -3.21 -6.09 -0.14
CA MET A 32 -2.95 -6.63 -1.47
C MET A 32 -3.34 -8.10 -1.57
N MET A 33 -3.58 -8.58 -2.79
CA MET A 33 -4.04 -9.93 -3.12
C MET A 33 -3.30 -10.41 -4.38
N LYS A 34 -2.96 -11.69 -4.43
CA LYS A 34 -2.60 -12.36 -5.68
C LYS A 34 -3.25 -13.75 -5.83
N SER A 35 -4.22 -13.87 -6.74
CA SER A 35 -4.95 -15.12 -7.01
C SER A 35 -4.14 -16.08 -7.86
N ASP A 36 -3.34 -15.52 -8.74
CA ASP A 36 -2.60 -16.26 -9.74
C ASP A 36 -1.21 -16.67 -9.22
N THR A 37 -0.63 -17.70 -9.80
CA THR A 37 0.71 -18.19 -9.46
C THR A 37 1.82 -17.50 -10.27
N GLY A 38 1.49 -16.56 -11.16
CA GLY A 38 2.43 -15.83 -12.01
C GLY A 38 3.46 -14.98 -11.26
N LEU A 39 4.43 -14.43 -11.98
CA LEU A 39 5.54 -13.65 -11.38
C LEU A 39 5.22 -12.16 -11.17
N HIS A 40 4.02 -11.72 -11.57
CA HIS A 40 3.62 -10.33 -11.47
C HIS A 40 3.43 -9.89 -10.00
N PRO A 41 3.57 -8.58 -9.72
CA PRO A 41 3.32 -8.04 -8.38
C PRO A 41 1.89 -8.29 -7.90
N CYS A 42 1.68 -8.15 -6.59
CA CYS A 42 0.36 -8.25 -5.97
C CYS A 42 -0.55 -7.09 -6.41
N SER A 43 -1.84 -7.40 -6.56
CA SER A 43 -2.87 -6.41 -6.89
C SER A 43 -3.42 -5.77 -5.64
N LEU A 44 -3.70 -4.47 -5.70
CA LEU A 44 -4.31 -3.74 -4.60
C LEU A 44 -5.80 -4.10 -4.45
N CYS A 45 -6.29 -4.23 -3.21
CA CYS A 45 -7.72 -4.40 -2.99
C CYS A 45 -8.51 -3.10 -3.28
N PRO A 46 -9.65 -3.19 -3.99
CA PRO A 46 -10.47 -2.02 -4.30
C PRO A 46 -11.17 -1.45 -3.05
N ARG A 47 -11.73 -0.24 -3.19
CA ARG A 47 -12.50 0.41 -2.12
C ARG A 47 -13.61 -0.49 -1.57
N GLY A 48 -13.80 -0.50 -0.26
CA GLY A 48 -14.77 -1.36 0.41
C GLY A 48 -14.29 -2.80 0.66
N TRP A 49 -13.04 -3.11 0.31
CA TRP A 49 -12.43 -4.41 0.52
C TRP A 49 -11.11 -4.29 1.29
N ARG A 50 -10.80 -5.31 2.08
CA ARG A 50 -9.55 -5.45 2.84
C ARG A 50 -8.86 -6.77 2.56
N SER A 51 -7.58 -6.88 2.91
CA SER A 51 -6.83 -8.13 2.80
C SER A 51 -5.77 -8.24 3.90
N SER A 52 -5.55 -9.45 4.40
CA SER A 52 -4.47 -9.78 5.34
C SER A 52 -3.18 -10.14 4.60
N ILE A 53 -2.06 -10.19 5.33
CA ILE A 53 -0.76 -10.62 4.77
C ILE A 53 -0.90 -12.02 4.17
N GLY A 54 -0.42 -12.19 2.94
CA GLY A 54 -0.49 -13.46 2.23
C GLY A 54 -1.92 -13.88 1.88
N SER A 55 -2.89 -12.96 1.85
CA SER A 55 -4.20 -13.31 1.33
C SER A 55 -4.09 -13.64 -0.15
N ILE A 56 -4.82 -14.68 -0.51
CA ILE A 56 -5.42 -14.72 -1.82
C ILE A 56 -6.54 -13.68 -1.76
N ASN A 57 -7.83 -13.96 -1.66
CA ASN A 57 -8.83 -12.96 -1.96
C ASN A 57 -8.91 -11.72 -1.05
N CYS A 58 -9.38 -10.62 -1.62
CA CYS A 58 -9.87 -9.50 -0.82
C CYS A 58 -11.18 -9.92 -0.14
N THR A 59 -11.36 -9.47 1.10
CA THR A 59 -12.59 -9.67 1.89
C THR A 59 -13.35 -8.35 1.96
N ALA A 60 -14.68 -8.39 1.78
CA ALA A 60 -15.51 -7.21 1.92
C ALA A 60 -15.46 -6.68 3.36
N CYS A 61 -15.46 -5.36 3.51
CA CYS A 61 -15.56 -4.72 4.82
C CYS A 61 -17.02 -4.62 5.27
N ASN A 62 -17.24 -4.42 6.57
CA ASN A 62 -18.58 -4.20 7.10
C ASN A 62 -19.21 -2.95 6.49
N ALA A 63 -20.53 -2.98 6.26
CA ALA A 63 -21.26 -1.86 5.67
C ALA A 63 -21.20 -0.57 6.52
N SER A 64 -20.99 -0.70 7.83
CA SER A 64 -20.80 0.41 8.78
C SER A 64 -19.34 0.77 9.00
N ALA A 65 -18.42 0.25 8.19
CA ALA A 65 -16.99 0.51 8.29
C ALA A 65 -16.46 1.11 6.98
N PHE A 66 -15.41 1.92 7.11
CA PHE A 66 -14.73 2.53 5.98
C PHE A 66 -13.48 1.73 5.61
N CYS A 67 -13.35 1.39 4.33
CA CYS A 67 -12.17 0.72 3.78
C CYS A 67 -11.67 1.46 2.54
N PRO A 68 -10.57 2.23 2.66
CA PRO A 68 -9.90 2.80 1.50
C PRO A 68 -9.31 1.70 0.60
N PRO A 69 -8.96 2.02 -0.66
CA PRO A 69 -8.21 1.09 -1.50
C PRO A 69 -6.91 0.67 -0.79
N GLY A 70 -6.63 -0.63 -0.75
CA GLY A 70 -5.49 -1.17 -0.01
C GLY A 70 -5.69 -1.29 1.50
N ALA A 71 -6.94 -1.35 1.99
CA ALA A 71 -7.20 -1.48 3.43
C ALA A 71 -6.66 -2.78 4.02
N VAL A 72 -5.95 -2.68 5.14
CA VAL A 72 -5.46 -3.83 5.93
C VAL A 72 -6.43 -4.22 7.04
N ALA A 73 -7.21 -3.24 7.50
CA ALA A 73 -8.24 -3.37 8.50
C ALA A 73 -9.39 -2.41 8.13
N GLU A 74 -10.57 -2.68 8.67
CA GLU A 74 -11.72 -1.81 8.51
C GLU A 74 -11.71 -0.73 9.58
N VAL A 75 -12.02 0.51 9.21
CA VAL A 75 -12.06 1.64 10.14
C VAL A 75 -13.50 1.84 10.58
N SER A 76 -13.77 1.83 11.89
CA SER A 76 -15.13 2.08 12.39
C SER A 76 -15.54 3.52 12.12
N GLN A 77 -16.76 3.71 11.61
CA GLN A 77 -17.30 5.05 11.36
C GLN A 77 -17.48 5.87 12.65
N THR A 78 -17.53 5.22 13.82
CA THR A 78 -17.58 5.89 15.13
C THR A 78 -16.24 6.50 15.54
N GLU A 79 -15.13 6.00 14.99
CA GLU A 79 -13.78 6.53 15.24
C GLU A 79 -13.41 7.65 14.25
N LEU A 80 -14.17 7.78 13.16
CA LEU A 80 -14.09 8.90 12.24
C LEU A 80 -14.82 10.12 12.84
N GLN A 81 -14.21 10.71 13.88
CA GLN A 81 -14.61 12.06 14.30
C GLN A 81 -14.20 13.05 13.21
N THR A 82 -15.18 13.35 12.36
CA THR A 82 -15.20 14.46 11.39
C THR A 82 -14.57 14.17 10.01
N ILE A 83 -15.38 14.44 8.99
CA ILE A 83 -15.17 14.31 7.55
C ILE A 83 -14.11 15.33 7.08
N LEU A 84 -12.82 15.08 7.38
CA LEU A 84 -11.70 15.91 6.92
C LEU A 84 -10.44 15.09 6.55
N GLN A 85 -10.61 13.85 6.09
CA GLN A 85 -9.49 13.06 5.58
C GLN A 85 -9.67 12.71 4.11
N ALA A 86 -9.57 13.74 3.25
CA ALA A 86 -9.41 13.56 1.83
C ALA A 86 -8.40 14.58 1.28
N TYR A 87 -7.12 14.36 1.58
CA TYR A 87 -6.07 14.71 0.63
C TYR A 87 -5.01 13.62 0.67
N PRO A 88 -4.73 12.91 -0.44
CA PRO A 88 -3.50 12.13 -0.51
C PRO A 88 -2.34 13.10 -0.33
N TYR A 89 -1.59 12.95 0.76
CA TYR A 89 -0.35 13.69 0.94
C TYR A 89 0.65 13.18 -0.11
N TYR A 90 0.84 13.94 -1.18
CA TYR A 90 1.91 13.68 -2.13
C TYR A 90 3.23 13.92 -1.39
N LYS A 91 3.86 12.82 -0.95
CA LYS A 91 5.14 12.87 -0.26
C LYS A 91 6.24 13.12 -1.29
N ASN A 92 6.40 14.38 -1.66
CA ASN A 92 7.67 14.81 -2.24
C ASN A 92 8.75 14.68 -1.17
N PRO A 93 9.88 14.02 -1.46
CA PRO A 93 10.98 13.90 -0.50
C PRO A 93 11.67 15.23 -0.18
N ASP A 94 11.32 16.34 -0.84
CA ASP A 94 12.05 17.62 -0.75
C ASP A 94 11.33 18.77 -0.02
N THR A 95 10.08 18.60 0.45
CA THR A 95 9.35 19.73 1.09
C THR A 95 9.13 19.47 2.57
N THR A 96 10.17 19.74 3.37
CA THR A 96 10.12 19.71 4.84
C THR A 96 9.76 21.06 5.46
N LEU A 97 9.55 22.13 4.68
CA LEU A 97 9.15 23.44 5.17
C LEU A 97 7.78 23.86 4.63
N PHE A 98 6.82 23.98 5.54
CA PHE A 98 5.48 24.51 5.26
C PHE A 98 5.49 26.01 4.88
N ASP A 99 6.57 26.73 5.20
CA ASP A 99 6.72 28.16 4.92
C ASP A 99 6.89 28.47 3.41
N ASP A 100 7.42 27.54 2.62
CA ASP A 100 7.73 27.79 1.20
C ASP A 100 6.47 27.82 0.31
N VAL A 101 5.38 27.19 0.77
CA VAL A 101 4.10 27.14 0.04
C VAL A 101 3.37 28.48 0.10
N LEU A 102 3.51 29.21 1.21
CA LEU A 102 2.87 30.52 1.41
C LEU A 102 3.59 31.65 0.65
N LEU A 103 4.92 31.57 0.51
CA LEU A 103 5.70 32.62 -0.16
C LEU A 103 5.49 32.67 -1.69
N LYS A 104 5.06 31.57 -2.33
CA LYS A 104 4.94 31.51 -3.80
C LYS A 104 3.72 32.27 -4.36
N ASN A 105 2.79 32.69 -3.51
CA ASN A 105 1.60 33.45 -3.91
C ASN A 105 1.67 34.95 -3.57
N VAL A 106 2.75 35.40 -2.92
CA VAL A 106 2.93 36.82 -2.54
C VAL A 106 3.76 37.59 -3.58
N PHE A 107 4.62 36.91 -4.34
CA PHE A 107 5.45 37.56 -5.35
C PHE A 107 4.97 37.18 -6.76
N HIS A 108 3.90 37.85 -7.20
CA HIS A 108 3.57 38.02 -8.61
C HIS A 108 3.88 39.48 -9.00
#